data_AF-A0A4U8S2I9-F1
#
_entry.id   AF-A0A4U8S2I9-F1
#
_cell.length_a   1.000
_cell.length_b   1.000
_cell.length_c   1.000
_cell.angle_alpha   90.00
_cell.angle_beta   90.00
_cell.angle_gamma   90.00
#
_symmetry.space_group_name_H-M   'P 1'
#
loop_
_entity.id
_entity.type
_entity.pdbx_description
1 polymer ?
#
loop_
_entity_poly.entity_id
_entity_poly.type
_entity_poly.pdbx_seq_one_letter_code
_entity_poly.pdbx_strand_id
1 'polypeptide(L)'
;MSKRSGLQLSWEESIGDIISEHYKSAIMEFTRFILQYDPHLFTQIFHTHTEEYKAIFQDKEAEYYYVLGALYLDNLIDETGKLIVRVDSKWQEL
;
A
#
# COMPACT_ATOMS: atom_id res chain seq x y z
N MET A 1 -14.07 -18.31 30.15
CA MET A 1 -14.23 -17.10 29.32
C MET A 1 -13.39 -16.00 29.95
N SER A 2 -12.23 -15.70 29.37
CA SER A 2 -11.33 -14.67 29.88
C SER A 2 -11.89 -13.29 29.51
N LYS A 3 -12.24 -12.49 30.52
CA LYS A 3 -12.52 -11.06 30.33
C LYS A 3 -11.22 -10.38 29.92
N ARG A 4 -10.95 -10.29 28.61
CA ARG A 4 -9.97 -9.31 28.11
C ARG A 4 -10.41 -7.94 28.64
N SER A 5 -9.57 -7.29 29.43
CA SER A 5 -9.92 -6.05 30.12
C SER A 5 -10.05 -4.92 29.10
N GLY A 6 -10.93 -3.93 29.36
CA GLY A 6 -11.14 -2.80 28.45
C GLY A 6 -9.87 -1.99 28.16
N LEU A 7 -8.89 -2.02 29.08
CA LEU A 7 -7.56 -1.45 28.88
C LEU A 7 -6.77 -2.18 27.78
N GLN A 8 -6.88 -3.51 27.71
CA GLN A 8 -6.18 -4.30 26.70
C GLN A 8 -6.73 -4.02 25.30
N LEU A 9 -8.05 -3.82 25.17
CA LEU A 9 -8.69 -3.44 23.91
C LEU A 9 -8.26 -2.04 23.44
N SER A 10 -8.19 -1.04 24.34
CA SER A 10 -7.77 0.32 23.97
C SER A 10 -6.30 0.40 23.52
N TRP A 11 -5.44 -0.45 24.10
CA TRP A 11 -4.04 -0.55 23.67
C TRP A 11 -3.89 -1.28 22.33
N GLU A 12 -4.66 -2.34 22.10
CA GLU A 12 -4.68 -3.06 20.82
C GLU A 12 -5.20 -2.16 19.68
N GLU A 13 -6.27 -1.40 19.91
CA GLU A 13 -6.80 -0.41 18.96
C GLU A 13 -5.76 0.69 18.67
N SER A 14 -5.14 1.26 19.71
CA SER A 14 -4.10 2.29 19.55
C SER A 14 -2.87 1.80 18.77
N ILE A 15 -2.44 0.55 18.98
CA ILE A 15 -1.32 -0.04 18.23
C ILE A 15 -1.73 -0.27 16.77
N GLY A 16 -2.98 -0.73 16.53
CA GLY A 16 -3.52 -0.91 15.18
C GLY A 16 -3.51 0.39 14.38
N ASP A 17 -3.93 1.50 14.99
CA ASP A 17 -3.92 2.83 14.36
C ASP A 17 -2.50 3.29 14.02
N ILE A 18 -1.55 3.13 14.95
CA ILE A 18 -0.13 3.49 14.73
C ILE A 18 0.47 2.69 13.57
N ILE A 19 0.23 1.37 13.54
CA ILE A 19 0.74 0.51 12.47
C ILE A 19 0.13 0.93 11.12
N SER A 20 -1.17 1.21 11.08
CA SER A 20 -1.88 1.63 9.87
C SER A 20 -1.33 2.95 9.31
N GLU A 21 -1.09 3.94 10.17
CA GLU A 21 -0.51 5.23 9.76
C GLU A 21 0.94 5.11 9.26
N HIS A 22 1.76 4.27 9.90
CA HIS A 22 3.11 4.02 9.40
C HIS A 22 3.11 3.25 8.07
N TYR A 23 2.20 2.28 7.92
CA TYR A 23 2.05 1.55 6.66
C TYR A 23 1.61 2.46 5.52
N LYS A 24 0.61 3.33 5.78
CA LYS A 24 0.18 4.39 4.86
C LYS A 24 1.37 5.25 4.42
N SER A 25 2.06 5.82 5.40
CA SER A 25 3.17 6.75 5.16
C SER A 25 4.26 6.09 4.33
N ALA A 26 4.63 4.85 4.65
CA ALA A 26 5.63 4.10 3.90
C ALA A 26 5.22 3.89 2.42
N ILE A 27 4.00 3.40 2.16
CA ILE A 27 3.51 3.20 0.78
C ILE A 27 3.53 4.53 0.01
N MET A 28 3.00 5.60 0.60
CA MET A 28 2.93 6.90 -0.04
C MET A 28 4.32 7.46 -0.35
N GLU A 29 5.25 7.42 0.61
CA GLU A 29 6.60 7.95 0.45
C GLU A 29 7.42 7.17 -0.58
N PHE A 30 7.45 5.83 -0.49
CA PHE A 30 8.18 5.01 -1.45
C PHE A 30 7.61 5.14 -2.85
N THR A 31 6.28 5.17 -2.99
CA THR A 31 5.67 5.27 -4.31
C THR A 31 5.89 6.65 -4.94
N ARG A 32 5.82 7.73 -4.14
CA ARG A 32 6.19 9.08 -4.58
C ARG A 32 7.67 9.16 -4.98
N PHE A 33 8.55 8.52 -4.22
CA PHE A 33 9.96 8.44 -4.55
C PHE A 33 10.18 7.77 -5.91
N ILE A 34 9.55 6.61 -6.15
CA ILE A 34 9.64 5.92 -7.46
C ILE A 34 9.06 6.82 -8.56
N LEU A 35 7.90 7.43 -8.36
CA LEU A 35 7.29 8.32 -9.36
C LEU A 35 8.22 9.48 -9.75
N GLN A 36 8.93 10.05 -8.77
CA GLN A 36 9.83 11.19 -8.98
C GLN A 36 11.14 10.79 -9.65
N TYR A 37 11.74 9.67 -9.24
CA TYR A 37 13.12 9.31 -9.61
C TYR A 37 13.22 8.18 -10.63
N ASP A 38 12.20 7.32 -10.75
CA ASP A 38 12.09 6.25 -11.73
C ASP A 38 10.63 6.12 -12.25
N PRO A 39 10.17 7.09 -13.06
CA PRO A 39 8.82 7.07 -13.61
C PRO A 39 8.57 5.88 -14.54
N HIS A 40 9.63 5.26 -15.08
CA HIS A 40 9.49 4.05 -15.90
C HIS A 40 9.08 2.86 -15.03
N LEU A 41 9.78 2.63 -13.92
CA LEU A 41 9.42 1.61 -12.94
C LEU A 41 8.01 1.86 -12.38
N PHE A 42 7.65 3.11 -12.11
CA PHE A 42 6.29 3.47 -11.70
C PHE A 42 5.25 2.96 -12.70
N THR A 43 5.42 3.30 -13.99
CA THR A 43 4.49 2.84 -15.04
C THR A 43 4.48 1.33 -15.19
N GLN A 44 5.60 0.64 -14.96
CA GLN A 44 5.61 -0.84 -14.99
C GLN A 44 4.79 -1.45 -13.85
N ILE A 45 4.93 -0.92 -12.63
CA ILE A 45 4.19 -1.40 -11.45
C ILE A 45 2.69 -1.14 -11.63
N PHE A 46 2.33 0.08 -12.03
CA PHE A 46 0.94 0.56 -12.11
C PHE A 46 0.39 0.58 -13.55
N HIS A 47 0.86 -0.32 -14.41
CA HIS A 47 0.65 -0.26 -15.87
C HIS A 47 -0.83 -0.23 -16.31
N THR A 48 -1.74 -0.80 -15.51
CA THR A 48 -3.17 -0.83 -15.83
C THR A 48 -3.86 0.51 -15.56
N HIS A 49 -3.43 1.25 -14.52
CA HIS A 49 -4.10 2.45 -14.00
C HIS A 49 -3.10 3.58 -13.66
N THR A 50 -2.10 3.77 -14.54
CA THR A 50 -0.94 4.63 -14.25
C THR A 50 -1.32 6.06 -13.92
N GLU A 51 -2.25 6.67 -14.66
CA GLU A 51 -2.63 8.07 -14.44
C GLU A 51 -3.50 8.24 -13.20
N GLU A 52 -4.36 7.27 -12.90
CA GLU A 52 -5.15 7.24 -11.66
C GLU A 52 -4.22 7.15 -10.44
N TYR A 53 -3.23 6.26 -10.46
CA TYR A 53 -2.26 6.17 -9.37
C TYR A 53 -1.38 7.41 -9.25
N LYS A 54 -1.00 8.05 -10.37
CA LYS A 54 -0.31 9.34 -10.30
C LYS A 54 -1.13 10.36 -9.53
N ALA A 55 -2.42 10.49 -9.84
CA ALA A 55 -3.32 11.41 -9.14
C ALA A 55 -3.40 11.07 -7.63
N ILE A 56 -3.58 9.78 -7.30
CA ILE A 56 -3.64 9.30 -5.92
C ILE A 56 -2.37 9.65 -5.14
N PHE A 57 -1.20 9.34 -5.71
CA PHE A 57 0.08 9.52 -5.01
C PHE A 57 0.56 10.97 -5.02
N GLN A 58 0.02 11.84 -5.88
CA GLN A 58 0.28 13.28 -5.83
C GLN A 58 -0.65 14.02 -4.87
N ASP A 59 -1.81 13.47 -4.55
CA ASP A 59 -2.71 14.02 -3.53
C ASP A 59 -2.11 13.81 -2.14
N LYS A 60 -2.00 14.92 -1.39
CA LYS A 60 -1.49 14.92 -0.01
C LYS A 60 -2.57 14.51 1.00
N GLU A 61 -3.83 14.66 0.63
CA GLU A 61 -5.00 14.40 1.46
C GLU A 61 -5.64 13.04 1.14
N ALA A 62 -5.02 12.23 0.28
CA ALA A 62 -5.54 10.93 -0.10
C ALA A 62 -5.86 10.06 1.13
N GLU A 63 -7.12 9.63 1.22
CA GLU A 63 -7.57 8.77 2.30
C GLU A 63 -6.92 7.39 2.19
N TYR A 64 -6.39 6.90 3.31
CA TYR A 64 -5.65 5.64 3.37
C TYR A 64 -6.43 4.45 2.80
N TYR A 65 -7.71 4.34 3.15
CA TYR A 65 -8.58 3.26 2.70
C TYR A 65 -8.83 3.28 1.20
N TYR A 66 -8.79 4.46 0.57
CA TYR A 66 -8.91 4.57 -0.88
C TYR A 66 -7.66 4.00 -1.57
N VAL A 67 -6.47 4.32 -1.05
CA VAL A 67 -5.19 3.79 -1.57
C VAL A 67 -5.15 2.28 -1.44
N LEU A 68 -5.44 1.72 -0.26
CA LEU A 68 -5.45 0.27 -0.06
C LEU A 68 -6.50 -0.43 -0.91
N GLY A 69 -7.69 0.16 -1.03
CA GLY A 69 -8.77 -0.38 -1.87
C GLY A 69 -8.33 -0.50 -3.33
N ALA A 70 -7.71 0.55 -3.88
CA ALA A 70 -7.18 0.53 -5.25
C ALA A 70 -6.11 -0.56 -5.43
N LEU A 71 -5.12 -0.61 -4.53
CA LEU A 71 -4.04 -1.60 -4.57
C LEU A 71 -4.57 -3.05 -4.49
N TYR A 72 -5.60 -3.29 -3.69
CA TYR A 72 -6.24 -4.59 -3.56
C TYR A 72 -7.02 -4.98 -4.84
N LEU A 73 -7.82 -4.05 -5.38
CA LEU A 73 -8.59 -4.28 -6.61
C LEU A 73 -7.68 -4.60 -7.82
N ASP A 74 -6.49 -4.00 -7.85
CA ASP A 74 -5.50 -4.23 -8.90
C ASP A 74 -4.58 -5.44 -8.62
N ASN A 75 -4.85 -6.21 -7.57
CA ASN A 75 -4.07 -7.39 -7.15
C ASN A 75 -2.59 -7.09 -6.91
N LEU A 76 -2.27 -5.90 -6.37
CA LEU A 76 -0.93 -5.52 -5.93
C LEU A 76 -0.69 -5.93 -4.46
N ILE A 77 -1.75 -5.98 -3.67
CA ILE A 77 -1.76 -6.51 -2.29
C ILE A 77 -2.88 -7.53 -2.12
N ASP A 78 -2.72 -8.46 -1.17
CA ASP A 78 -3.77 -9.40 -0.77
C ASP A 78 -4.71 -8.81 0.30
N GLU A 79 -5.68 -9.59 0.76
CA GLU A 79 -6.67 -9.15 1.77
C GLU A 79 -6.06 -8.82 3.14
N THR A 80 -4.82 -9.25 3.39
CA THR A 80 -4.05 -8.91 4.59
C THR A 80 -3.21 -7.65 4.41
N GLY A 81 -3.24 -7.07 3.21
CA GLY A 81 -2.43 -5.92 2.81
C GLY A 81 -1.02 -6.30 2.38
N LYS A 82 -0.67 -7.59 2.31
CA LYS A 82 0.67 -8.04 1.95
C LYS A 82 0.89 -7.90 0.44
N LEU A 83 2.06 -7.40 0.05
CA LEU A 83 2.46 -7.26 -1.35
C LEU A 83 2.42 -8.62 -2.08
N ILE A 84 1.75 -8.65 -3.21
CA ILE A 84 1.73 -9.80 -4.11
C ILE A 84 2.94 -9.69 -5.03
N VAL A 85 4.03 -10.38 -4.67
CA VAL A 85 5.22 -10.47 -5.52
C VAL A 85 4.97 -11.45 -6.65
N ARG A 86 4.73 -10.93 -7.86
CA ARG A 86 4.72 -11.75 -9.08
C ARG A 86 6.14 -11.81 -9.60
N VAL A 87 6.79 -12.96 -9.44
CA VAL A 87 8.06 -13.23 -10.11
C VAL A 87 7.70 -13.46 -11.58
N ASP A 88 7.89 -12.45 -12.42
CA ASP A 88 7.79 -12.65 -13.86
C ASP A 88 8.88 -13.65 -14.27
N SER A 89 8.48 -14.88 -14.58
CA SER A 89 9.36 -15.95 -15.08
C SER A 89 9.89 -15.69 -16.49
N LYS A 90 9.84 -14.43 -16.98
CA LYS A 90 10.24 -14.01 -18.33
C LYS A 90 11.61 -13.34 -18.41
N TRP A 91 12.32 -13.15 -17.29
CA TRP A 91 13.64 -12.52 -17.29
C TRP A 91 14.82 -13.50 -17.10
N GLN A 92 14.63 -14.79 -17.37
CA GLN A 92 15.70 -15.79 -17.28
C GLN A 92 16.47 -16.07 -18.59
N GLU A 93 16.18 -15.39 -19.70
CA GLU A 93 16.92 -15.58 -20.95
C GLU A 93 17.21 -14.25 -21.66
N LEU A 94 18.25 -13.55 -21.20
CA LEU A 94 19.13 -12.67 -21.98
C LEU A 94 20.54 -12.77 -21.38
#